data_AF-A0A060LT66-F1
#
_entry.id   AF-A0A060LT66-F1
#
_cell.length_a   1.000
_cell.length_b   1.000
_cell.length_c   1.000
_cell.angle_alpha   90.00
_cell.angle_beta   90.00
_cell.angle_gamma   90.00
#
_symmetry.space_group_name_H-M   'P 1'
#
loop_
_entity.id
_entity.type
_entity.pdbx_description
1 polymer ?
#
loop_
_entity_poly.entity_id
_entity_poly.type
_entity_poly.pdbx_seq_one_letter_code
_entity_poly.pdbx_strand_id
1 'polypeptide(L)'
;MLNLSIKKAQNILIEQNYPIILTNGVLREDAYPFDNYHQLIKVSDKWEYSLVINEKTNQPKKKEMKEFHSEAEGAMYFLLIRLSNYYSRQFVNSPAGELPDNLSINELIEALQKEGISKDKFNR
;
A
#
# COMPACT_ATOMS: atom_id res chain seq x y z
N MET A 1 19.20 10.16 5.45
CA MET A 1 18.41 8.93 5.20
C MET A 1 17.03 9.13 5.81
N LEU A 2 15.95 8.90 5.06
CA LEU A 2 14.59 9.09 5.57
C LEU A 2 14.30 8.00 6.61
N ASN A 3 14.17 8.38 7.88
CA ASN A 3 13.86 7.44 8.96
C ASN A 3 12.33 7.24 9.04
N LEU A 4 11.81 6.30 8.26
CA LEU A 4 10.37 5.98 8.23
C LEU A 4 10.09 4.78 9.15
N SER A 5 9.46 4.98 10.29
CA SER A 5 9.04 3.88 11.17
C SER A 5 7.70 3.26 10.72
N ILE A 6 7.39 2.05 11.18
CA ILE A 6 6.09 1.41 10.93
C ILE A 6 4.92 2.23 11.48
N LYS A 7 5.14 2.97 12.57
CA LYS A 7 4.14 3.88 13.13
C LYS A 7 3.86 5.05 12.20
N LYS A 8 4.90 5.62 11.58
CA LYS A 8 4.73 6.70 10.61
C LYS A 8 4.06 6.19 9.33
N ALA A 9 4.41 4.99 8.86
CA ALA A 9 3.72 4.35 7.74
C ALA A 9 2.23 4.09 8.05
N GLN A 10 1.89 3.63 9.26
CA GLN A 10 0.51 3.47 9.71
C GLN A 10 -0.27 4.79 9.63
N ASN A 11 0.27 5.86 10.19
CA ASN A 11 -0.41 7.17 10.20
C ASN A 11 -0.72 7.65 8.78
N ILE A 12 0.25 7.55 7.87
CA ILE A 12 0.05 7.94 6.46
C ILE A 12 -1.06 7.10 5.81
N LEU A 13 -1.06 5.78 6.03
CA LEU A 13 -2.09 4.90 5.44
C LEU A 13 -3.48 5.21 5.99
N ILE A 14 -3.61 5.48 7.30
CA ILE A 14 -4.88 5.88 7.92
C ILE A 14 -5.36 7.23 7.37
N GLU A 15 -4.48 8.22 7.21
CA GLU A 15 -4.81 9.51 6.59
C GLU A 15 -5.34 9.36 5.16
N GLN A 16 -4.93 8.31 4.44
CA GLN A 16 -5.42 7.97 3.10
C GLN A 16 -6.65 7.05 3.13
N ASN A 17 -7.31 6.88 4.28
CA ASN A 17 -8.44 5.96 4.49
C ASN A 17 -8.12 4.50 4.15
N TYR A 18 -6.86 4.09 4.26
CA TYR A 18 -6.45 2.70 4.11
C TYR A 18 -6.42 2.03 5.50
N PRO A 19 -7.31 1.07 5.78
CA PRO A 19 -7.46 0.54 7.13
C PRO A 19 -6.30 -0.42 7.48
N ILE A 20 -5.52 -0.05 8.50
CA ILE A 20 -4.31 -0.74 8.95
C ILE A 20 -4.31 -0.85 10.47
N ILE A 21 -3.92 -2.02 10.97
CA ILE A 21 -3.69 -2.30 12.39
C ILE A 21 -2.18 -2.33 12.67
N LEU A 22 -1.77 -1.69 13.77
CA LEU A 22 -0.45 -1.85 14.36
C LEU A 22 -0.60 -2.50 15.75
N THR A 23 -0.07 -3.70 15.93
CA THR A 23 -0.13 -4.41 17.22
C THR A 23 1.13 -5.22 17.45
N ASN A 24 1.74 -5.11 18.62
CA ASN A 24 2.95 -5.86 19.00
C ASN A 24 4.09 -5.78 17.96
N GLY A 25 4.28 -4.61 17.34
CA GLY A 25 5.31 -4.42 16.30
C GLY A 25 4.97 -5.03 14.94
N VAL A 26 3.73 -5.49 14.74
CA VAL A 26 3.20 -5.97 13.47
C VAL A 26 2.32 -4.91 12.85
N LEU A 27 2.69 -4.44 11.66
CA LEU A 27 1.86 -3.60 10.82
C LEU A 27 1.12 -4.50 9.83
N ARG A 28 -0.22 -4.49 9.80
CA ARG A 28 -1.00 -5.34 8.88
C ARG A 28 -2.28 -4.68 8.42
N GLU A 29 -2.81 -5.15 7.30
CA GLU A 29 -4.14 -4.74 6.83
C GLU A 29 -5.21 -5.14 7.85
N ASP A 30 -6.18 -4.25 8.06
CA ASP A 30 -7.40 -4.56 8.82
C ASP A 30 -8.38 -5.30 7.90
N ALA A 31 -8.20 -6.61 7.82
CA ALA A 31 -9.02 -7.49 6.99
C ALA A 31 -10.07 -8.23 7.81
N TYR A 32 -11.20 -8.57 7.18
CA TYR A 32 -12.23 -9.38 7.81
C TYR A 32 -11.69 -10.75 8.24
N PRO A 33 -12.35 -11.42 9.21
CA PRO A 33 -12.00 -12.78 9.57
C PRO A 33 -11.93 -13.69 8.34
N PHE A 34 -10.83 -14.44 8.21
CA PHE A 34 -10.55 -15.38 7.11
C PHE A 34 -10.18 -14.74 5.77
N ASP A 35 -10.11 -13.42 5.67
CA ASP A 35 -9.51 -12.78 4.51
C ASP A 35 -7.99 -12.84 4.59
N ASN A 36 -7.38 -12.93 3.40
CA ASN A 36 -5.93 -12.80 3.27
C ASN A 36 -5.53 -11.35 3.54
N TYR A 37 -4.39 -11.15 4.18
CA TYR A 37 -3.90 -9.81 4.50
C TYR A 37 -2.39 -9.72 4.37
N HIS A 38 -1.91 -8.56 3.97
CA HIS A 38 -0.49 -8.24 3.99
C HIS A 38 -0.08 -7.77 5.37
N GLN A 39 1.12 -8.16 5.77
CA GLN A 39 1.74 -7.71 7.01
C GLN A 39 3.21 -7.39 6.81
N LEU A 40 3.73 -6.59 7.72
CA LEU A 40 5.13 -6.35 7.97
C LEU A 40 5.40 -6.63 9.46
N ILE A 41 6.28 -7.57 9.75
CA ILE A 41 6.60 -8.03 11.10
C ILE A 41 8.11 -8.18 11.27
N LYS A 42 8.62 -7.90 12.47
CA LYS A 42 10.00 -8.24 12.82
C LYS A 42 10.10 -9.75 13.15
N VAL A 43 10.96 -10.47 12.42
CA VAL A 43 11.28 -11.88 12.64
C VAL A 43 12.77 -11.97 12.90
N SER A 44 13.16 -12.32 14.13
CA SER A 44 14.55 -12.28 14.60
C SER A 44 15.18 -10.90 14.34
N ASP A 45 16.25 -10.84 13.53
CA ASP A 45 16.99 -9.60 13.23
C ASP A 45 16.54 -8.93 11.92
N LYS A 46 15.48 -9.44 11.29
CA LYS A 46 14.99 -8.95 9.99
C LYS A 46 13.55 -8.50 10.08
N TRP A 47 13.15 -7.71 9.11
CA TRP A 47 11.77 -7.35 8.87
C TRP A 47 11.23 -8.14 7.69
N GLU A 48 10.08 -8.77 7.87
CA GLU A 48 9.45 -9.65 6.88
C GLU A 48 8.13 -9.03 6.43
N TYR A 49 8.03 -8.75 5.14
CA TYR A 49 6.78 -8.53 4.45
C TYR A 49 6.24 -9.86 3.95
N SER A 50 4.94 -10.11 4.13
CA SER A 50 4.29 -11.32 3.60
C SER A 50 2.81 -11.11 3.37
N LEU A 51 2.25 -11.82 2.39
CA LEU A 51 0.83 -12.10 2.30
C LEU A 51 0.48 -13.30 3.19
N VAL A 52 -0.36 -13.08 4.20
CA VAL A 52 -0.90 -14.13 5.05
C VAL A 52 -2.15 -14.70 4.39
N ILE A 53 -2.15 -16.02 4.19
CA ILE A 53 -3.25 -16.78 3.62
C ILE A 53 -4.07 -17.39 4.76
N ASN A 54 -5.32 -16.95 4.90
CA ASN A 54 -6.19 -17.29 6.02
C ASN A 54 -7.36 -18.21 5.59
N GLU A 55 -7.04 -19.41 5.09
CA GLU A 55 -8.02 -20.36 4.50
C GLU A 55 -8.90 -21.11 5.54
N LYS A 56 -9.30 -20.49 6.66
CA LYS A 56 -10.05 -21.15 7.75
C LYS A 56 -9.35 -22.41 8.30
N THR A 57 -8.03 -22.49 8.18
CA THR A 57 -7.22 -23.57 8.75
C THR A 57 -6.44 -23.03 9.95
N ASN A 58 -6.13 -23.90 10.92
CA ASN A 58 -5.35 -23.53 12.11
C ASN A 58 -3.86 -23.19 11.81
N GLN A 59 -3.47 -23.16 10.53
CA GLN A 59 -2.09 -22.93 10.09
C GLN A 59 -2.07 -21.93 8.93
N PRO A 60 -2.11 -20.61 9.20
CA PRO A 60 -2.00 -19.60 8.17
C PRO A 60 -0.66 -19.75 7.44
N LYS A 61 -0.73 -19.83 6.10
CA LYS A 61 0.45 -19.93 5.23
C LYS A 61 0.89 -18.52 4.84
N LYS A 62 2.19 -18.34 4.61
CA LYS A 62 2.74 -17.09 4.06
C LYS A 62 3.09 -17.25 2.59
N LYS A 63 2.79 -16.23 1.79
CA LYS A 63 3.19 -16.07 0.39
C LYS A 63 3.86 -14.70 0.19
N GLU A 64 4.48 -14.52 -0.98
CA GLU A 64 5.05 -13.22 -1.40
C GLU A 64 6.02 -12.63 -0.36
N MET A 65 6.86 -13.49 0.21
CA MET A 65 7.74 -13.09 1.30
C MET A 65 8.88 -12.22 0.79
N LYS A 66 9.14 -11.13 1.49
CA LYS A 66 10.31 -10.27 1.27
C LYS A 66 10.91 -9.83 2.59
N GLU A 67 12.23 -9.95 2.69
CA GLU A 67 12.98 -9.58 3.89
C GLU A 67 13.71 -8.25 3.72
N PHE A 68 13.86 -7.53 4.83
CA PHE A 68 14.58 -6.28 4.93
C PHE A 68 15.48 -6.29 6.17
N HIS A 69 16.60 -5.58 6.08
CA HIS A 69 17.57 -5.51 7.18
C HIS A 69 17.22 -4.43 8.20
N SER A 70 16.35 -3.48 7.82
CA SER A 70 15.93 -2.38 8.68
C SER A 70 14.42 -2.17 8.68
N GLU A 71 13.93 -1.57 9.76
CA GLU A 71 12.52 -1.17 9.86
C GLU A 71 12.16 -0.18 8.74
N ALA A 72 13.07 0.76 8.47
CA ALA A 72 12.82 1.83 7.51
C ALA A 72 12.60 1.31 6.09
N GLU A 73 13.40 0.34 5.66
CA GLU A 73 13.23 -0.32 4.36
C GLU A 73 11.90 -1.08 4.28
N GLY A 74 11.58 -1.87 5.31
CA GLY A 74 10.34 -2.64 5.36
C GLY A 74 9.10 -1.73 5.38
N ALA A 75 9.12 -0.69 6.21
CA ALA A 75 8.03 0.27 6.35
C ALA A 75 7.81 1.05 5.05
N MET A 76 8.89 1.47 4.38
CA MET A 76 8.82 2.14 3.08
C MET A 76 8.22 1.22 2.03
N TYR A 77 8.67 -0.03 1.97
CA TYR A 77 8.14 -1.00 1.02
C TYR A 77 6.65 -1.27 1.26
N PHE A 78 6.26 -1.52 2.52
CA PHE A 78 4.86 -1.75 2.88
C PHE A 78 3.97 -0.55 2.51
N LEU A 79 4.40 0.66 2.85
CA LEU A 79 3.67 1.90 2.52
C LEU A 79 3.44 2.03 1.00
N LEU A 80 4.52 1.93 0.21
CA LEU A 80 4.46 2.14 -1.24
C LEU A 80 3.60 1.09 -1.93
N ILE A 81 3.73 -0.18 -1.55
CA ILE A 81 2.97 -1.25 -2.20
C ILE A 81 1.47 -1.19 -1.85
N ARG A 82 1.12 -0.81 -0.62
CA ARG A 82 -0.29 -0.64 -0.21
C ARG A 82 -0.93 0.58 -0.86
N LEU A 83 -0.25 1.72 -0.89
CA LEU A 83 -0.74 2.91 -1.60
C LEU A 83 -0.90 2.66 -3.10
N SER A 84 0.09 2.02 -3.73
CA SER A 84 0.01 1.64 -5.15
C SER A 84 -1.20 0.74 -5.43
N ASN A 85 -1.43 -0.27 -4.59
CA ASN A 85 -2.59 -1.15 -4.73
C ASN A 85 -3.91 -0.41 -4.51
N TYR A 86 -3.99 0.45 -3.49
CA TYR A 86 -5.15 1.29 -3.22
C TYR A 86 -5.52 2.15 -4.43
N TYR A 87 -4.57 2.92 -4.94
CA TYR A 87 -4.81 3.83 -6.06
C TYR A 87 -5.12 3.08 -7.35
N SER A 88 -4.48 1.93 -7.57
CA SER A 88 -4.82 1.06 -8.70
C SER A 88 -6.27 0.54 -8.59
N ARG A 89 -6.73 0.17 -7.39
CA ARG A 89 -8.14 -0.24 -7.21
C ARG A 89 -9.12 0.91 -7.40
N GLN A 90 -8.83 2.07 -6.81
CA GLN A 90 -9.70 3.24 -6.87
C GLN A 90 -9.82 3.82 -8.28
N PHE A 91 -8.72 3.88 -9.02
CA PHE A 91 -8.67 4.63 -10.28
C PHE A 91 -8.59 3.75 -11.53
N VAL A 92 -8.13 2.49 -11.42
CA VAL A 92 -7.93 1.59 -12.58
C VAL A 92 -8.94 0.44 -12.61
N ASN A 93 -9.31 -0.13 -11.45
CA ASN A 93 -10.20 -1.30 -11.36
C ASN A 93 -11.62 -0.98 -10.87
N SER A 94 -12.09 0.26 -11.03
CA SER A 94 -13.53 0.57 -10.90
C SER A 94 -14.33 -0.33 -11.84
N PRO A 95 -15.55 -0.81 -11.49
CA PRO A 95 -16.36 -1.69 -12.34
C PRO A 95 -16.64 -1.17 -13.75
N ALA A 96 -16.44 0.12 -14.00
CA ALA A 96 -16.54 0.70 -15.33
C ALA A 96 -15.27 0.49 -16.18
N GLY A 97 -14.09 0.29 -15.59
CA GLY A 97 -12.81 0.40 -16.30
C GLY A 97 -12.57 1.76 -16.97
N GLU A 98 -13.51 2.69 -16.80
CA GLU A 98 -13.56 4.01 -17.37
C GLU A 98 -13.00 4.98 -16.32
N LEU A 99 -12.08 5.84 -16.76
CA LEU A 99 -11.94 7.16 -16.16
C LEU A 99 -13.36 7.76 -16.05
N PRO A 100 -13.69 8.56 -15.02
CA PRO A 100 -15.03 9.16 -14.91
C PRO A 100 -15.47 9.69 -16.28
N ASP A 101 -16.72 9.47 -16.71
CA ASP A 101 -17.20 9.82 -18.07
C ASP A 101 -16.97 11.29 -18.44
N ASN A 102 -16.75 12.14 -17.44
CA ASN A 102 -16.43 13.56 -17.57
C ASN A 102 -14.95 13.92 -17.39
N LEU A 103 -14.08 12.97 -17.02
CA LEU A 103 -12.66 13.22 -16.77
C LEU A 103 -11.94 13.42 -18.11
N SER A 104 -11.99 14.65 -18.60
CA SER A 104 -11.29 15.00 -19.83
C SER A 104 -9.78 14.83 -19.64
N ILE A 105 -9.07 14.50 -20.72
CA ILE A 105 -7.59 14.51 -20.74
C ILE A 105 -7.05 15.83 -20.17
N ASN A 106 -7.77 16.95 -20.35
CA ASN A 106 -7.38 18.24 -19.79
C ASN A 106 -7.49 18.28 -18.26
N GLU A 107 -8.53 17.70 -17.67
CA GLU A 107 -8.69 17.64 -16.20
C GLU A 107 -7.61 16.77 -15.55
N LEU A 108 -7.22 15.67 -16.21
CA LEU A 108 -6.10 14.85 -15.76
C LEU A 108 -4.76 15.61 -15.85
N ILE A 109 -4.52 16.32 -16.95
CA ILE A 109 -3.32 17.17 -17.11
C ILE A 109 -3.29 18.27 -16.04
N GLU A 110 -4.41 18.93 -15.77
CA GLU A 110 -4.51 19.98 -14.75
C GLU A 110 -4.25 19.45 -13.34
N ALA A 111 -4.76 18.26 -13.00
CA ALA A 111 -4.48 17.62 -11.71
C ALA A 111 -2.99 17.30 -11.56
N LEU A 112 -2.36 16.76 -12.59
CA LEU A 112 -0.93 16.45 -12.57
C LEU A 112 -0.05 17.71 -12.51
N GLN A 113 -0.48 18.81 -13.14
CA GLN A 113 0.17 20.11 -13.03
C GLN A 113 0.09 20.70 -11.63
N LYS A 114 -1.04 20.54 -10.92
CA LYS A 114 -1.19 20.96 -9.50
C LYS A 114 -0.21 20.24 -8.58
N GLU A 115 0.13 18.99 -8.90
CA GLU A 115 1.14 18.20 -8.18
C GLU A 115 2.59 18.46 -8.66
N GLY A 116 2.79 19.47 -9.52
CA GLY A 116 4.12 19.91 -9.98
C GLY A 116 4.69 19.17 -11.18
N ILE A 117 3.88 18.36 -11.88
CA ILE A 117 4.30 17.67 -13.11
C ILE A 117 4.14 18.62 -14.30
N SER A 118 5.25 18.91 -14.97
CA SER A 118 5.28 19.86 -16.08
C SER A 118 4.63 19.30 -17.36
N LYS A 119 3.97 20.20 -18.11
CA LYS A 119 3.10 19.88 -19.27
C LYS A 119 3.84 19.25 -20.45
N ASP A 120 5.12 19.57 -20.59
CA ASP A 120 6.03 19.05 -21.62
C ASP A 120 6.18 17.53 -21.56
N LYS A 121 5.87 16.90 -20.42
CA LYS A 121 5.91 15.44 -20.26
C LYS A 121 4.73 14.70 -20.89
N PHE A 122 3.68 15.40 -21.33
CA PHE A 122 2.47 14.81 -21.90
C PHE A 122 2.40 14.86 -23.43
N ASN A 123 3.34 15.55 -24.09
CA ASN A 123 3.40 15.66 -25.54
C ASN A 123 4.44 14.68 -26.08
N ARG A 124 4.00 13.52 -26.58
CA ARG A 124 4.78 12.62 -27.45
C ARG A 124 3.96 12.19 -28.64
#